data_AF-A0A3C0TWU4-F1
#
_entry.id   AF-A0A3C0TWU4-F1
#
_cell.length_a   1.000
_cell.length_b   1.000
_cell.length_c   1.000
_cell.angle_alpha   90.00
_cell.angle_beta   90.00
_cell.angle_gamma   90.00
#
_symmetry.space_group_name_H-M   'P 1'
#
loop_
_entity.id
_entity.type
_entity.pdbx_description
1 polymer ?
#
loop_
_entity_poly.entity_id
_entity_poly.type
_entity_poly.pdbx_seq_one_letter_code
_entity_poly.pdbx_strand_id
1 'polypeptide(L)'
;MLDKIMALAVYFGDQRMKALVDSSTENYFSGSRYGSHNVTIQGRHDLVQHYLTSAGLQLAAGVNVANVIGEFKEIADTLRGGSGFSFSDIAADRAGVVLAQKAGDAKHAYRMQAVLSRVKQESDYFPDISGLPDNMTQAEFESRYGNVDSARYRSLMADIERRIASVPAYGGE
;
A
#
# COMPACT_ATOMS: atom_id res chain seq x y z
N MET A 1 16.95 5.78 -3.47
CA MET A 1 15.60 5.90 -2.85
C MET A 1 14.82 4.60 -2.99
N LEU A 2 14.76 4.03 -4.20
CA LEU A 2 14.09 2.75 -4.48
C LEU A 2 14.60 1.61 -3.60
N ASP A 3 15.93 1.47 -3.44
CA ASP A 3 16.51 0.43 -2.55
C ASP A 3 16.05 0.56 -1.08
N LYS A 4 15.79 1.79 -0.61
CA LYS A 4 15.28 2.02 0.75
C LYS A 4 13.82 1.57 0.87
N ILE A 5 13.01 1.82 -0.16
CA ILE A 5 11.62 1.33 -0.21
C ILE A 5 11.61 -0.20 -0.24
N MET A 6 12.48 -0.81 -1.06
CA MET A 6 12.62 -2.27 -1.10
C MET A 6 13.07 -2.86 0.24
N ALA A 7 14.05 -2.24 0.91
CA ALA A 7 14.48 -2.68 2.23
C ALA A 7 13.36 -2.59 3.29
N LEU A 8 12.56 -1.52 3.25
CA LEU A 8 11.39 -1.38 4.11
C LEU A 8 10.31 -2.43 3.78
N ALA A 9 10.08 -2.71 2.50
CA ALA A 9 9.14 -3.73 2.04
C ALA A 9 9.53 -5.15 2.49
N VAL A 10 10.82 -5.49 2.44
CA VAL A 10 11.32 -6.77 2.94
C VAL A 10 11.20 -6.88 4.46
N TYR A 11 11.37 -5.78 5.18
CA TYR A 11 11.41 -5.79 6.64
C TYR A 11 10.05 -5.69 7.33
N PHE A 12 9.21 -4.77 6.85
CA PHE A 12 7.91 -4.45 7.43
C PHE A 12 6.72 -4.94 6.59
N GLY A 13 6.96 -5.35 5.34
CA GLY A 13 5.94 -5.96 4.50
C GLY A 13 5.61 -7.40 4.92
N ASP A 14 4.77 -8.04 4.11
CA ASP A 14 4.46 -9.47 4.23
C ASP A 14 5.74 -10.31 4.20
N GLN A 15 5.78 -11.39 5.00
CA GLN A 15 6.95 -12.26 5.13
C GLN A 15 7.43 -12.84 3.80
N ARG A 16 6.53 -13.00 2.82
CA ARG A 16 6.84 -13.48 1.47
C ARG A 16 7.78 -12.55 0.70
N MET A 17 7.85 -11.26 1.08
CA MET A 17 8.79 -10.31 0.47
C MET A 17 10.26 -10.73 0.66
N LYS A 18 10.57 -11.50 1.70
CA LYS A 18 11.92 -12.03 1.93
C LYS A 18 12.38 -12.98 0.82
N ALA A 19 11.46 -13.63 0.12
CA ALA A 19 11.80 -14.51 -1.00
C ALA A 19 12.26 -13.74 -2.26
N LEU A 20 12.02 -12.42 -2.31
CA LEU A 20 12.43 -11.56 -3.43
C LEU A 20 13.85 -11.01 -3.26
N VAL A 21 14.49 -11.26 -2.11
CA VAL A 21 15.86 -10.83 -1.83
C VAL A 21 16.75 -12.03 -1.55
N ASP A 22 18.02 -11.91 -1.89
CA ASP A 22 19.01 -12.96 -1.65
C ASP A 22 19.16 -13.24 -0.14
N SER A 23 19.40 -14.51 0.22
CA SER A 23 19.53 -14.98 1.61
C SER A 23 20.69 -14.33 2.36
N SER A 24 21.65 -13.74 1.64
CA SER A 24 22.70 -12.88 2.19
C SER A 24 22.16 -11.61 2.89
N THR A 25 20.88 -11.26 2.70
CA THR A 25 20.24 -10.09 3.32
C THR A 25 19.68 -10.33 4.73
N GLU A 26 19.63 -11.57 5.22
CA GLU A 26 19.06 -11.88 6.56
C GLU A 26 19.77 -11.15 7.70
N ASN A 27 21.08 -10.90 7.57
CA ASN A 27 21.88 -10.21 8.58
C ASN A 27 21.67 -8.69 8.61
N TYR A 28 21.05 -8.07 7.58
CA TYR A 28 20.86 -6.61 7.54
C TYR A 28 19.91 -6.09 8.61
N PHE A 29 19.04 -6.95 9.12
CA PHE A 29 18.01 -6.57 10.09
C PHE A 29 18.35 -6.96 11.53
N SER A 30 19.50 -7.61 11.75
CA SER A 30 19.96 -8.15 13.05
C SER A 30 20.23 -7.07 14.12
N GLY A 31 20.13 -5.78 13.78
CA GLY A 31 20.26 -4.64 14.70
C GLY A 31 19.10 -3.64 14.64
N SER A 32 17.95 -3.99 14.06
CA SER A 32 16.82 -3.06 13.99
C SER A 32 16.29 -2.72 15.39
N ARG A 33 16.13 -1.42 15.66
CA ARG A 33 15.60 -0.90 16.92
C ARG A 33 14.10 -1.11 17.11
N TYR A 34 13.38 -1.40 16.03
CA TYR A 34 11.93 -1.61 16.04
C TYR A 34 11.65 -3.02 15.53
N GLY A 35 10.96 -3.82 16.33
CA GLY A 35 10.41 -5.10 15.86
C GLY A 35 9.44 -4.84 14.70
N SER A 36 9.37 -5.78 13.75
CA SER A 36 8.57 -5.62 12.52
C SER A 36 7.11 -5.24 12.80
N HIS A 37 6.53 -5.65 13.93
CA HIS A 37 5.13 -5.37 14.31
C HIS A 37 4.90 -4.08 15.11
N ASN A 38 5.96 -3.35 15.47
CA ASN A 38 5.86 -2.16 16.33
C ASN A 38 5.68 -0.85 15.54
N VAL A 39 5.65 -0.95 14.21
CA VAL A 39 5.42 0.19 13.33
C VAL A 39 4.00 0.11 12.81
N THR A 40 3.29 1.22 12.93
CA THR A 40 1.91 1.34 12.49
C THR A 40 1.78 2.55 11.56
N ILE A 41 0.77 2.51 10.71
CA ILE A 41 0.24 3.67 10.00
C ILE A 41 -1.22 3.78 10.45
N GLN A 42 -1.62 4.96 10.93
CA GLN A 42 -2.94 5.24 11.51
C GLN A 42 -3.34 4.20 12.58
N GLY A 43 -2.37 3.78 13.38
CA GLY A 43 -2.55 2.82 14.47
C GLY A 43 -2.68 1.35 14.05
N ARG A 44 -2.54 1.03 12.76
CA ARG A 44 -2.66 -0.33 12.21
C ARG A 44 -1.34 -0.82 11.61
N HIS A 45 -0.89 -2.01 12.01
CA HIS A 45 0.33 -2.63 11.47
C HIS A 45 0.07 -3.30 10.11
N ASP A 46 -1.10 -3.90 9.93
CA ASP A 46 -1.56 -4.48 8.66
C ASP A 46 -1.50 -3.47 7.50
N LEU A 47 -1.85 -2.20 7.73
CA LEU A 47 -1.71 -1.14 6.72
C LEU A 47 -0.25 -0.91 6.30
N VAL A 48 0.71 -1.08 7.21
CA VAL A 48 2.14 -1.01 6.90
C VAL A 48 2.53 -2.14 5.95
N GLN A 49 2.01 -3.34 6.22
CA GLN A 49 2.25 -4.51 5.38
C GLN A 49 1.69 -4.31 3.97
N HIS A 50 0.41 -3.92 3.85
CA HIS A 50 -0.22 -3.59 2.57
C HIS A 50 0.56 -2.52 1.79
N TYR A 51 0.84 -1.40 2.45
CA TYR A 51 1.52 -0.26 1.85
C TYR A 51 2.91 -0.62 1.30
N LEU A 52 3.75 -1.25 2.12
CA LEU A 52 5.14 -1.52 1.74
C LEU A 52 5.28 -2.75 0.85
N THR A 53 4.47 -3.80 1.03
CA THR A 53 4.43 -4.94 0.10
C THR A 53 4.03 -4.47 -1.30
N SER A 54 2.96 -3.69 -1.42
CA SER A 54 2.52 -3.16 -2.71
C SER A 54 3.57 -2.26 -3.37
N ALA A 55 4.26 -1.43 -2.59
CA ALA A 55 5.38 -0.63 -3.09
C ALA A 55 6.55 -1.50 -3.57
N GLY A 56 6.97 -2.49 -2.78
CA GLY A 56 8.07 -3.40 -3.12
C GLY A 56 7.78 -4.21 -4.38
N LEU A 57 6.58 -4.77 -4.51
CA LEU A 57 6.15 -5.50 -5.71
C LEU A 57 6.16 -4.60 -6.94
N GLN A 58 5.68 -3.35 -6.84
CA GLN A 58 5.73 -2.40 -7.95
C GLN A 58 7.16 -2.06 -8.38
N LEU A 59 8.11 -1.99 -7.45
CA LEU A 59 9.52 -1.78 -7.78
C LEU A 59 10.16 -3.03 -8.43
N ALA A 60 9.81 -4.23 -7.96
CA ALA A 60 10.34 -5.48 -8.51
C ALA A 60 9.80 -5.78 -9.92
N ALA A 61 8.53 -5.45 -10.19
CA ALA A 61 7.86 -5.76 -11.46
C ALA A 61 8.19 -4.80 -12.62
N GLY A 62 8.86 -3.66 -12.36
CA GLY A 62 9.33 -2.73 -13.39
C GLY A 62 8.26 -1.87 -14.10
N VAL A 63 7.02 -2.34 -14.34
CA VAL A 63 5.89 -1.55 -14.90
C VAL A 63 4.52 -2.10 -14.45
N ASN A 64 3.63 -1.19 -14.02
CA ASN A 64 2.19 -1.32 -13.69
C ASN A 64 1.67 -2.60 -13.02
N VAL A 65 1.80 -2.63 -11.70
CA VAL A 65 0.95 -3.42 -10.77
C VAL A 65 -0.53 -2.95 -10.83
N ALA A 66 -0.89 -1.98 -11.68
CA ALA A 66 -2.28 -1.63 -11.95
C ALA A 66 -3.12 -2.84 -12.41
N ASN A 67 -2.52 -3.85 -13.03
CA ASN A 67 -3.18 -5.12 -13.36
C ASN A 67 -3.35 -6.04 -12.14
N VAL A 68 -2.56 -5.88 -11.08
CA VAL A 68 -2.63 -6.67 -9.83
C VAL A 68 -3.84 -6.28 -8.98
N ILE A 69 -4.42 -5.09 -9.17
CA ILE A 69 -5.75 -4.78 -8.60
C ILE A 69 -6.83 -5.65 -9.27
N GLY A 70 -6.64 -6.02 -10.55
CA GLY A 70 -7.42 -7.05 -11.23
C GLY A 70 -7.17 -8.45 -10.69
N GLU A 71 -5.93 -8.79 -10.33
CA GLU A 71 -5.57 -10.04 -9.63
C GLU A 71 -6.02 -10.07 -8.16
N PHE A 72 -6.33 -8.92 -7.55
CA PHE A 72 -6.97 -8.85 -6.24
C PHE A 72 -8.36 -9.52 -6.24
N LYS A 73 -8.99 -9.65 -7.40
CA LYS A 73 -10.19 -10.47 -7.60
C LYS A 73 -9.88 -11.96 -7.41
N GLU A 74 -8.72 -12.43 -7.88
CA GLU A 74 -8.24 -13.80 -7.66
C GLU A 74 -7.75 -14.03 -6.21
N ILE A 75 -7.21 -12.98 -5.56
CA ILE A 75 -6.89 -13.01 -4.12
C ILE A 75 -8.18 -13.03 -3.28
N ALA A 76 -9.21 -12.25 -3.62
CA ALA A 76 -10.53 -12.33 -2.99
C ALA A 76 -11.19 -13.71 -3.20
N ASP A 77 -11.03 -14.32 -4.37
CA ASP A 77 -11.53 -15.67 -4.67
C ASP A 77 -10.77 -16.78 -3.91
N THR A 78 -9.49 -16.58 -3.60
CA THR A 78 -8.69 -17.47 -2.72
C THR A 78 -8.97 -17.22 -1.23
N LEU A 79 -9.47 -16.04 -0.87
CA LEU A 79 -9.95 -15.68 0.47
C LEU A 79 -11.38 -16.17 0.76
N ARG A 80 -11.81 -17.28 0.15
CA ARG A 80 -12.91 -18.11 0.68
C ARG A 80 -12.69 -18.59 2.14
N GLY A 81 -11.61 -18.17 2.81
CA GLY A 81 -11.39 -18.22 4.26
C GLY A 81 -10.66 -17.02 4.90
N GLY A 82 -10.74 -15.81 4.32
CA GLY A 82 -10.01 -14.59 4.77
C GLY A 82 -10.79 -13.58 5.66
N SER A 83 -10.14 -12.45 6.02
CA SER A 83 -10.61 -11.36 6.92
C SER A 83 -11.76 -10.49 6.38
N GLY A 84 -12.17 -10.66 5.12
CA GLY A 84 -13.21 -9.85 4.46
C GLY A 84 -12.64 -8.68 3.63
N PHE A 85 -13.53 -7.97 2.92
CA PHE A 85 -13.23 -6.79 2.12
C PHE A 85 -12.95 -5.57 3.03
N SER A 86 -11.83 -4.89 2.77
CA SER A 86 -11.38 -3.71 3.49
C SER A 86 -10.96 -2.61 2.51
N PHE A 87 -11.67 -1.47 2.52
CA PHE A 87 -11.33 -0.35 1.67
C PHE A 87 -10.13 0.43 2.20
N SER A 88 -9.84 0.36 3.49
CA SER A 88 -8.58 0.87 4.05
C SER A 88 -7.37 0.09 3.54
N ASP A 89 -7.49 -1.23 3.39
CA ASP A 89 -6.41 -2.07 2.85
C ASP A 89 -6.18 -1.73 1.38
N ILE A 90 -7.26 -1.58 0.60
CA ILE A 90 -7.19 -1.10 -0.79
C ILE A 90 -6.50 0.27 -0.87
N ALA A 91 -6.85 1.21 0.03
CA ALA A 91 -6.22 2.52 0.05
C ALA A 91 -4.71 2.43 0.36
N ALA A 92 -4.31 1.55 1.29
CA ALA A 92 -2.92 1.29 1.61
C ALA A 92 -2.15 0.70 0.42
N ASP A 93 -2.71 -0.32 -0.23
CA ASP A 93 -2.10 -0.95 -1.41
C ASP A 93 -1.90 0.04 -2.55
N ARG A 94 -2.93 0.81 -2.86
CA ARG A 94 -2.89 1.85 -3.91
C ARG A 94 -1.87 2.94 -3.58
N ALA A 95 -1.83 3.41 -2.34
CA ALA A 95 -0.84 4.37 -1.89
C ALA A 95 0.58 3.82 -2.05
N GLY A 96 0.80 2.54 -1.76
CA GLY A 96 2.09 1.86 -1.92
C GLY A 96 2.56 1.82 -3.37
N VAL A 97 1.65 1.50 -4.29
CA VAL A 97 1.93 1.56 -5.73
C VAL A 97 2.31 2.98 -6.16
N VAL A 98 1.55 3.99 -5.72
CA VAL A 98 1.82 5.40 -6.05
C VAL A 98 3.16 5.86 -5.47
N LEU A 99 3.51 5.46 -4.24
CA LEU A 99 4.82 5.71 -3.64
C LEU A 99 5.94 5.20 -4.57
N ALA A 100 5.88 3.94 -4.98
CA ALA A 100 6.90 3.33 -5.83
C ALA A 100 7.00 4.03 -7.19
N GLN A 101 5.86 4.34 -7.83
CA GLN A 101 5.81 5.05 -9.11
C GLN A 101 6.45 6.44 -9.02
N LYS A 102 6.06 7.23 -8.03
CA LYS A 102 6.57 8.60 -7.84
C LYS A 102 8.03 8.63 -7.38
N ALA A 103 8.47 7.62 -6.62
CA ALA A 103 9.89 7.47 -6.26
C ALA A 103 10.77 7.13 -7.48
N GLY A 104 10.22 6.41 -8.46
CA GLY A 104 10.91 6.04 -9.70
C GLY A 104 10.89 7.11 -10.79
N ASP A 105 9.95 8.06 -10.73
CA ASP A 105 9.88 9.18 -11.65
C ASP A 105 10.84 10.31 -11.23
N ALA A 106 11.83 10.61 -12.09
CA ALA A 106 12.82 11.66 -11.87
C ALA A 106 12.20 13.04 -11.55
N LYS A 107 11.02 13.35 -12.12
CA LYS A 107 10.33 14.63 -11.86
C LYS A 107 9.81 14.73 -10.43
N HIS A 108 9.35 13.62 -9.86
CA HIS A 108 8.70 13.59 -8.54
C HIS A 108 9.65 13.16 -7.42
N ALA A 109 10.66 12.34 -7.73
CA ALA A 109 11.55 11.73 -6.74
C ALA A 109 12.26 12.75 -5.85
N TYR A 110 12.69 13.90 -6.39
CA TYR A 110 13.34 14.95 -5.59
C TYR A 110 12.37 15.59 -4.59
N ARG A 111 11.18 15.98 -5.06
CA ARG A 111 10.13 16.56 -4.22
C ARG A 111 9.70 15.58 -3.14
N MET A 112 9.48 14.33 -3.51
CA MET A 112 9.11 13.28 -2.57
C MET A 112 10.17 13.12 -1.48
N GLN A 113 11.46 13.06 -1.83
CA GLN A 113 12.54 13.00 -0.83
C GLN A 113 12.57 14.23 0.08
N ALA A 114 12.35 15.43 -0.47
CA ALA A 114 12.31 16.65 0.32
C ALA A 114 11.17 16.64 1.34
N VAL A 115 9.96 16.21 0.94
CA VAL A 115 8.81 16.04 1.85
C VAL A 115 9.09 14.96 2.89
N LEU A 116 9.54 13.77 2.45
CA LEU A 116 9.82 12.64 3.33
C LEU A 116 10.92 12.94 4.37
N SER A 117 11.88 13.81 4.05
CA SER A 117 12.92 14.24 4.98
C SER A 117 12.42 15.15 6.12
N ARG A 118 11.18 15.65 6.03
CA ARG A 118 10.58 16.64 6.95
C ARG A 118 9.19 16.22 7.44
N VAL A 119 8.86 14.92 7.35
CA VAL A 119 7.59 14.37 7.80
C VAL A 119 7.33 14.75 9.25
N LYS A 120 6.13 15.25 9.50
CA LYS A 120 5.63 15.59 10.84
C LYS A 120 4.46 14.72 11.24
N GLN A 121 3.70 14.23 10.26
CA GLN A 121 2.48 13.47 10.47
C GLN A 121 2.28 12.45 9.35
N GLU A 122 1.47 11.42 9.62
CA GLU A 122 1.25 10.33 8.67
C GLU A 122 0.60 10.79 7.37
N SER A 123 -0.26 11.83 7.42
CA SER A 123 -0.89 12.40 6.23
C SER A 123 0.11 13.01 5.25
N ASP A 124 1.38 13.23 5.65
CA ASP A 124 2.42 13.70 4.73
C ASP A 124 2.79 12.62 3.70
N TYR A 125 2.57 11.34 4.02
CA TYR A 125 3.01 10.20 3.22
C TYR A 125 1.97 9.07 3.07
N PHE A 126 0.78 9.19 3.65
CA PHE A 126 -0.26 8.17 3.60
C PHE A 126 -1.66 8.81 3.54
N PRO A 127 -2.61 8.28 2.75
CA PRO A 127 -3.95 8.87 2.64
C PRO A 127 -4.76 8.75 3.93
N ASP A 128 -5.68 9.68 4.17
CA ASP A 128 -6.68 9.53 5.23
C ASP A 128 -7.63 8.36 4.92
N ILE A 129 -7.73 7.39 5.81
CA ILE A 129 -8.64 6.24 5.66
C ILE A 129 -9.90 6.38 6.52
N SER A 130 -10.08 7.50 7.21
CA SER A 130 -11.24 7.74 8.07
C SER A 130 -12.55 7.56 7.30
N GLY A 131 -13.43 6.74 7.86
CA GLY A 131 -14.75 6.45 7.27
C GLY A 131 -14.74 5.49 6.08
N LEU A 132 -13.59 4.92 5.69
CA LEU A 132 -13.56 3.83 4.72
C LEU A 132 -14.17 2.56 5.35
N PRO A 133 -15.03 1.83 4.63
CA PRO A 133 -15.63 0.61 5.15
C PRO A 133 -14.64 -0.56 5.19
N ASP A 134 -14.52 -1.19 6.34
CA ASP A 134 -13.63 -2.35 6.56
C ASP A 134 -14.39 -3.57 7.10
N ASN A 135 -13.73 -4.74 7.07
CA ASN A 135 -14.21 -6.01 7.63
C ASN A 135 -15.58 -6.46 7.09
N MET A 136 -15.79 -6.37 5.78
CA MET A 136 -17.05 -6.78 5.15
C MET A 136 -16.95 -8.18 4.56
N THR A 137 -17.97 -9.00 4.78
CA THR A 137 -18.14 -10.24 4.03
C THR A 137 -18.41 -9.95 2.55
N GLN A 138 -18.24 -10.96 1.69
CA GLN A 138 -18.63 -10.85 0.29
C GLN A 138 -20.11 -10.49 0.10
N ALA A 139 -21.01 -11.10 0.89
CA ALA A 139 -22.44 -10.80 0.82
C ALA A 139 -22.75 -9.34 1.20
N GLU A 140 -22.05 -8.79 2.20
CA GLU A 140 -22.19 -7.38 2.57
C GLU A 140 -21.63 -6.45 1.49
N PHE A 141 -20.49 -6.80 0.89
CA PHE A 141 -19.93 -6.07 -0.23
C PHE A 141 -20.91 -6.05 -1.41
N GLU A 142 -21.44 -7.21 -1.81
CA GLU A 142 -22.38 -7.32 -2.93
C GLU A 142 -23.70 -6.58 -2.65
N SER A 143 -24.21 -6.66 -1.42
CA SER A 143 -25.41 -5.93 -1.01
C SER A 143 -25.21 -4.41 -1.03
N ARG A 144 -24.06 -3.93 -0.52
CA ARG A 144 -23.80 -2.50 -0.40
C ARG A 144 -23.30 -1.87 -1.70
N TYR A 145 -22.41 -2.56 -2.41
CA TYR A 145 -21.66 -2.04 -3.55
C TYR A 145 -21.91 -2.81 -4.84
N GLY A 146 -22.64 -3.92 -4.84
CA GLY A 146 -22.88 -4.73 -6.04
C GLY A 146 -21.63 -5.49 -6.47
N ASN A 147 -20.85 -4.91 -7.38
CA ASN A 147 -19.62 -5.49 -7.88
C ASN A 147 -18.61 -4.40 -8.23
N VAL A 148 -17.44 -4.81 -8.70
CA VAL A 148 -16.35 -3.90 -9.10
C VAL A 148 -16.73 -2.99 -10.29
N ASP A 149 -17.77 -3.34 -11.05
CA ASP A 149 -18.28 -2.57 -12.19
C ASP A 149 -19.49 -1.71 -11.80
N SER A 150 -19.85 -1.64 -10.52
CA SER A 150 -20.97 -0.80 -10.08
C SER A 150 -20.56 0.66 -9.98
N ALA A 151 -21.54 1.56 -10.16
CA ALA A 151 -21.32 2.98 -9.96
C ALA A 151 -20.91 3.31 -8.51
N ARG A 152 -21.44 2.57 -7.52
CA ARG A 152 -21.17 2.83 -6.11
C ARG A 152 -19.76 2.41 -5.70
N TYR A 153 -19.28 1.27 -6.19
CA TYR A 153 -17.89 0.85 -6.02
C TYR A 153 -16.94 1.86 -6.67
N ARG A 154 -17.19 2.21 -7.95
CA ARG A 154 -16.37 3.22 -8.66
C ARG A 154 -16.32 4.56 -7.95
N SER A 155 -17.43 5.00 -7.36
CA SER A 155 -17.48 6.26 -6.60
C SER A 155 -16.57 6.21 -5.36
N LEU A 156 -16.53 5.09 -4.66
CA LEU A 156 -15.67 4.92 -3.48
C LEU A 156 -14.19 4.79 -3.88
N MET A 157 -13.89 4.08 -4.96
CA MET A 157 -12.54 4.03 -5.52
C MET A 157 -12.06 5.42 -5.97
N ALA A 158 -12.91 6.20 -6.62
CA ALA A 158 -12.59 7.57 -6.98
C ALA A 158 -12.34 8.46 -5.74
N ASP A 159 -13.01 8.18 -4.61
CA ASP A 159 -12.71 8.86 -3.35
C ASP A 159 -11.31 8.48 -2.84
N ILE A 160 -10.97 7.20 -2.81
CA ILE A 160 -9.64 6.71 -2.42
C ILE A 160 -8.55 7.35 -3.27
N GLU A 161 -8.71 7.36 -4.59
CA GLU A 161 -7.74 7.98 -5.51
C GLU A 161 -7.58 9.48 -5.26
N ARG A 162 -8.67 10.21 -4.95
CA ARG A 162 -8.58 11.62 -4.54
C ARG A 162 -7.81 11.81 -3.24
N ARG A 163 -8.06 10.96 -2.24
CA ARG A 163 -7.32 11.02 -0.96
C ARG A 163 -5.83 10.77 -1.18
N ILE A 164 -5.47 9.78 -1.99
CA ILE A 164 -4.08 9.49 -2.36
C ILE A 164 -3.46 10.68 -3.09
N ALA A 165 -4.15 11.26 -4.09
CA ALA A 165 -3.64 12.41 -4.83
C ALA A 165 -3.38 13.65 -3.95
N SER A 166 -4.06 13.75 -2.80
CA SER A 166 -3.87 14.84 -1.84
C SER A 166 -2.66 14.68 -0.91
N VAL A 167 -2.03 13.50 -0.88
CA VAL A 167 -0.87 13.23 -0.01
C VAL A 167 0.33 14.08 -0.46
N PRO A 168 0.93 14.90 0.43
CA PRO A 168 2.03 15.81 0.11
C PRO A 168 3.23 15.14 -0.56
N ALA A 169 3.63 13.95 -0.12
CA ALA A 169 4.73 13.19 -0.70
C ALA A 169 4.46 12.76 -2.14
N TYR A 170 3.20 12.57 -2.53
CA TYR A 170 2.80 12.10 -3.87
C TYR A 170 2.43 13.24 -4.81
N GLY A 171 2.16 14.43 -4.25
CA GLY A 171 1.42 15.49 -4.92
C GLY A 171 1.95 15.88 -6.30
N GLY A 172 1.01 15.88 -7.26
CA GLY A 172 0.76 16.79 -8.41
C GLY A 172 1.83 17.00 -9.49
N GLU A 173 1.41 16.89 -10.77
CA GLU A 173 2.19 17.16 -12.00
C GLU A 173 3.09 18.41 -11.96
#